data_AF-A0AAW1SQP6-F1
#
_entry.id   AF-A0AAW1SQP6-F1
#
_cell.length_a   1.000
_cell.length_b   1.000
_cell.length_c   1.000
_cell.angle_alpha   90.00
_cell.angle_beta   90.00
_cell.angle_gamma   90.00
#
_symmetry.space_group_name_H-M   'P 1'
#
loop_
_entity.id
_entity.type
_entity.pdbx_description
1 polymer ?
#
loop_
_entity_poly.entity_id
_entity_poly.type
_entity_poly.pdbx_seq_one_letter_code
_entity_poly.pdbx_strand_id
1 'polypeptide(L)'
;MRIALHQFSIPGFGIARRRLFAIPALPSSREVLIREAHNAAWPEVNLDTLQVNKSGRRVRQHVNPFKEELQVLIDSPDWTQIFHQPSLPLTVDLGCGPGRFLLASAKRFPANNYLGLEIRQPLIDRANDWSRAMELAGQVHFIYANANVQLSNLLRSYPGPVDLITIQFPDPHYKTKHKKRRIVQPALVQTIKDALRPGGRLFMQSDVLEVAEAMRDEVEAFAAAAFDTVQGHLPGPSQEMDSNRSMAADGQRAWSACGWLADNPIGVPTEREVVSLELKLPVYRVLLIRKDH
;
A
#
# COMPACT_ATOMS: atom_id res chain seq x y z
N MET A 1 28.03 58.98 4.34
CA MET A 1 26.82 58.84 5.17
C MET A 1 26.81 57.43 5.74
N ARG A 2 27.36 57.27 6.95
CA ARG A 2 27.47 56.00 7.69
C ARG A 2 26.46 56.08 8.84
N ILE A 3 25.55 55.12 8.93
CA ILE A 3 24.88 54.78 10.18
C ILE A 3 24.89 53.26 10.27
N ALA A 4 25.56 52.75 11.29
CA ALA A 4 25.57 51.36 11.70
C ALA A 4 24.29 51.06 12.50
N LEU A 5 23.68 49.90 12.28
CA LEU A 5 22.74 49.29 13.22
C LEU A 5 23.08 47.81 13.38
N HIS A 6 23.00 47.40 14.64
CA HIS A 6 23.57 46.21 15.24
C HIS A 6 23.12 44.88 14.63
N GLN A 7 24.09 43.97 14.48
CA GLN A 7 23.85 42.53 14.42
C GLN A 7 23.42 42.02 15.79
N PHE A 8 22.22 41.46 15.88
CA PHE A 8 21.90 40.40 16.84
C PHE A 8 21.71 39.11 16.03
N SER A 9 22.69 38.23 16.16
CA SER A 9 22.65 36.86 15.66
C SER A 9 21.98 35.99 16.73
N ILE A 10 20.81 35.42 16.42
CA ILE A 10 20.27 34.28 17.16
C ILE A 10 20.57 33.03 16.30
N PRO A 11 21.35 32.07 16.80
CA PRO A 11 21.72 30.89 16.03
C PRO A 11 20.60 29.86 16.05
N GLY A 12 20.27 29.33 14.87
CA GLY A 12 19.44 28.14 14.73
C GLY A 12 18.04 28.44 14.24
N PHE A 13 17.87 28.60 12.92
CA PHE A 13 16.77 28.04 12.13
C PHE A 13 17.05 28.41 10.67
N GLY A 14 18.01 27.68 10.07
CA GLY A 14 18.15 27.67 8.63
C GLY A 14 16.91 27.00 8.03
N ILE A 15 16.27 27.66 7.06
CA ILE A 15 15.15 27.15 6.28
C ILE A 15 15.52 25.76 5.73
N ALA A 16 15.02 24.71 6.39
CA ALA A 16 15.26 23.33 6.00
C ALA A 16 14.46 23.06 4.72
N ARG A 17 15.14 23.11 3.57
CA ARG A 17 14.66 22.45 2.36
C ARG A 17 14.38 21.00 2.72
N ARG A 18 13.10 20.59 2.73
CA ARG A 18 12.66 19.20 2.90
C ARG A 18 13.44 18.32 1.92
N ARG A 19 14.52 17.68 2.40
CA ARG A 19 15.23 16.65 1.66
C ARG A 19 14.29 15.46 1.55
N LEU A 20 14.19 14.90 0.35
CA LEU A 20 13.57 13.61 0.13
C LEU A 20 14.17 12.62 1.13
N PHE A 21 13.34 11.98 1.95
CA PHE A 21 13.74 10.74 2.61
C PHE A 21 13.80 9.65 1.53
N ALA A 22 14.85 9.69 0.70
CA ALA A 22 15.45 8.44 0.28
C ALA A 22 15.99 7.81 1.57
N ILE A 23 15.62 6.57 1.87
CA ILE A 23 16.23 5.84 2.98
C ILE A 23 17.74 5.92 2.75
N PRO A 24 18.53 6.52 3.66
CA PRO A 24 19.98 6.54 3.51
C PRO A 24 20.48 5.10 3.44
N ALA A 25 21.56 4.85 2.69
CA ALA A 25 22.22 3.55 2.71
C ALA A 25 22.49 3.18 4.18
N LEU A 26 21.93 2.05 4.61
CA LEU A 26 21.99 1.63 6.00
C LEU A 26 23.41 1.10 6.27
N PRO A 27 23.99 1.35 7.45
CA PRO A 27 25.23 0.69 7.85
C PRO A 27 25.06 -0.84 7.77
N SER A 28 26.11 -1.57 7.40
CA SER A 28 26.06 -3.01 7.10
C SER A 28 25.43 -3.86 8.21
N SER A 29 25.59 -3.47 9.48
CA SER A 29 24.93 -4.11 10.63
C SER A 29 23.39 -4.00 10.60
N ARG A 30 22.85 -2.88 10.11
CA ARG A 30 21.41 -2.68 9.93
C ARG A 30 20.85 -3.42 8.71
N GLU A 31 21.65 -3.61 7.66
CA GLU A 31 21.22 -4.45 6.52
C GLU A 31 21.07 -5.92 6.92
N VAL A 32 21.97 -6.42 7.78
CA VAL A 32 21.87 -7.77 8.35
C VAL A 32 20.61 -7.90 9.22
N LEU A 33 20.38 -6.95 10.14
CA LEU A 33 19.18 -6.94 10.98
C LEU A 33 17.88 -6.92 10.17
N ILE A 34 17.81 -6.12 9.11
CA ILE A 34 16.62 -6.08 8.23
C ILE A 34 16.43 -7.40 7.49
N ARG A 35 17.51 -8.02 7.01
CA ARG A 35 17.42 -9.32 6.36
C ARG A 35 16.94 -10.41 7.32
N GLU A 36 17.45 -10.40 8.55
CA GLU A 36 17.00 -11.32 9.61
C GLU A 36 15.55 -11.07 9.99
N ALA A 37 15.14 -9.80 10.16
CA ALA A 37 13.75 -9.42 10.44
C ALA A 37 12.81 -9.83 9.29
N HIS A 38 13.23 -9.67 8.03
CA HIS A 38 12.48 -10.18 6.87
C HIS A 38 12.31 -11.69 6.93
N ASN A 39 13.38 -12.44 7.18
CA ASN A 39 13.29 -13.90 7.26
C ASN A 39 12.42 -14.36 8.44
N ALA A 40 12.51 -13.68 9.58
CA ALA A 40 11.70 -13.96 10.76
C ALA A 40 10.22 -13.60 10.59
N ALA A 41 9.89 -12.63 9.73
CA ALA A 41 8.51 -12.21 9.48
C ALA A 41 7.73 -13.18 8.58
N TRP A 42 8.44 -14.01 7.79
CA TRP A 42 7.86 -15.00 6.88
C TRP A 42 8.57 -16.35 6.96
N PRO A 43 8.60 -17.02 8.14
CA PRO A 43 9.19 -18.35 8.25
C PRO A 43 8.58 -19.36 7.27
N GLU A 44 7.33 -19.15 6.87
CA GLU A 44 6.58 -19.98 5.94
C GLU A 44 6.94 -19.79 4.45
N VAL A 45 7.62 -18.69 4.08
CA VAL A 45 7.89 -18.36 2.66
C VAL A 45 9.32 -18.72 2.24
N ASN A 46 10.28 -18.85 3.17
CA ASN A 46 11.68 -19.28 2.98
C ASN A 46 12.34 -18.93 1.61
N LEU A 47 12.15 -17.69 1.15
CA LEU A 47 12.50 -17.29 -0.22
C LEU A 47 14.00 -17.27 -0.51
N ASP A 48 14.84 -17.18 0.52
CA ASP A 48 16.29 -17.17 0.39
C ASP A 48 16.84 -18.51 -0.13
N THR A 49 16.10 -19.61 0.09
CA THR A 49 16.46 -20.94 -0.42
C THR A 49 15.96 -21.20 -1.85
N LEU A 50 15.04 -20.38 -2.35
CA LEU A 50 14.47 -20.56 -3.69
C LEU A 50 15.38 -19.92 -4.74
N GLN A 51 16.05 -20.77 -5.54
CA GLN A 51 16.82 -20.33 -6.70
C GLN A 51 15.89 -19.95 -7.86
N VAL A 52 15.26 -18.79 -7.78
CA VAL A 52 14.51 -18.20 -8.90
C VAL A 52 15.40 -17.32 -9.76
N ASN A 53 15.01 -17.10 -11.02
CA ASN A 53 15.75 -16.26 -11.95
C ASN A 53 15.86 -14.82 -11.42
N LYS A 54 17.03 -14.49 -10.87
CA LYS A 54 17.40 -13.11 -10.57
C LYS A 54 17.76 -12.45 -11.89
N SER A 55 16.79 -11.85 -12.56
CA SER A 55 16.96 -11.24 -13.90
C SER A 55 18.08 -10.20 -14.02
N GLY A 56 18.83 -9.88 -12.96
CA GLY A 56 19.91 -8.88 -12.94
C GLY A 56 19.46 -7.46 -13.24
N ARG A 57 18.21 -7.27 -13.67
CA ARG A 57 17.63 -6.01 -14.09
C ARG A 57 17.41 -5.12 -12.88
N ARG A 58 17.99 -3.92 -12.93
CA ARG A 58 17.75 -2.88 -11.93
C ARG A 58 16.29 -2.46 -11.96
N VAL A 59 15.56 -2.73 -10.89
CA VAL A 59 14.18 -2.28 -10.71
C VAL A 59 14.17 -0.83 -10.27
N ARG A 60 13.50 0.05 -11.02
CA ARG A 60 13.30 1.43 -10.58
C ARG A 60 12.29 1.44 -9.44
N GLN A 61 12.58 2.20 -8.38
CA GLN A 61 11.66 2.31 -7.24
C GLN A 61 10.33 2.96 -7.62
N HIS A 62 10.38 4.01 -8.46
CA HIS A 62 9.22 4.79 -8.88
C HIS A 62 9.03 4.68 -10.40
N VAL A 63 7.78 4.54 -10.83
CA VAL A 63 7.38 4.54 -12.25
C VAL A 63 6.29 5.59 -12.46
N ASN A 64 6.23 6.20 -13.64
CA ASN A 64 5.14 7.10 -13.99
C ASN A 64 3.92 6.26 -14.41
N PRO A 65 2.80 6.27 -13.65
CA PRO A 65 1.64 5.45 -13.99
C PRO A 65 0.98 5.88 -15.31
N PHE A 66 1.18 7.13 -15.74
CA PHE A 66 0.60 7.70 -16.96
C PHE A 66 1.37 7.40 -18.26
N LYS A 67 2.27 6.40 -18.27
CA LYS A 67 2.85 5.95 -19.55
C LYS A 67 1.75 5.30 -20.41
N GLU A 68 1.77 5.54 -21.71
CA GLU A 68 0.76 5.02 -22.65
C GLU A 68 0.58 3.49 -22.53
N GLU A 69 1.68 2.73 -22.45
CA GLU A 69 1.67 1.27 -22.27
C GLU A 69 0.92 0.81 -21.00
N LEU A 70 0.81 1.66 -19.98
CA LEU A 70 0.12 1.39 -18.72
C LEU A 70 -1.33 1.89 -18.71
N GLN A 71 -1.79 2.53 -19.79
CA GLN A 71 -3.16 3.04 -19.93
C GLN A 71 -4.05 2.14 -20.79
N VAL A 72 -3.49 1.13 -21.45
CA VAL A 72 -4.23 0.19 -22.30
C VAL A 72 -4.79 -0.94 -21.44
N LEU A 73 -6.10 -1.19 -21.53
CA LEU A 73 -6.74 -2.32 -20.85
C LEU A 73 -6.18 -3.65 -21.39
N ILE A 74 -5.87 -4.56 -20.47
CA ILE A 74 -5.58 -5.95 -20.85
C ILE A 74 -6.90 -6.73 -20.94
N ASP A 75 -6.91 -7.79 -21.74
CA ASP A 75 -8.04 -8.71 -21.78
C ASP A 75 -8.25 -9.33 -20.39
N SER A 76 -9.52 -9.55 -20.03
CA SER A 76 -9.84 -10.25 -18.79
C SER A 76 -9.25 -11.66 -18.85
N PRO A 77 -8.50 -12.10 -17.83
CA PRO A 77 -7.92 -13.42 -17.85
C PRO A 77 -9.01 -14.50 -17.73
N ASP A 78 -8.72 -15.67 -18.27
CA ASP A 78 -9.48 -16.88 -17.92
C ASP A 78 -9.08 -17.33 -16.51
N TRP A 79 -9.91 -16.99 -15.53
CA TRP A 79 -9.66 -17.31 -14.13
C TRP A 79 -9.55 -18.81 -13.86
N THR A 80 -10.13 -19.68 -14.70
CA THR A 80 -10.03 -21.14 -14.57
C THR A 80 -8.65 -21.67 -14.95
N GLN A 81 -7.87 -20.91 -15.71
CA GLN A 81 -6.48 -21.21 -16.05
C GLN A 81 -5.50 -20.66 -15.02
N ILE A 82 -5.94 -19.70 -14.18
CA ILE A 82 -5.11 -19.06 -13.16
C ILE A 82 -5.29 -19.72 -11.79
N PHE A 83 -6.54 -19.96 -11.39
CA PHE A 83 -6.88 -20.49 -10.07
C PHE A 83 -7.50 -21.87 -10.17
N HIS A 84 -7.08 -22.79 -9.30
CA HIS A 84 -7.65 -24.13 -9.19
C HIS A 84 -9.13 -24.09 -8.78
N GLN A 85 -9.50 -23.11 -7.94
CA GLN A 85 -10.87 -22.89 -7.47
C GLN A 85 -11.23 -21.41 -7.61
N PRO A 86 -11.60 -20.93 -8.81
CA PRO A 86 -11.80 -19.50 -9.06
C PRO A 86 -13.02 -18.90 -8.33
N SER A 87 -13.92 -19.74 -7.79
CA SER A 87 -15.07 -19.30 -6.99
C SER A 87 -14.74 -18.94 -5.54
N LEU A 88 -13.52 -19.20 -5.07
CA LEU A 88 -13.10 -18.85 -3.71
C LEU A 88 -13.05 -17.32 -3.51
N PRO A 89 -13.12 -16.83 -2.27
CA PRO A 89 -12.93 -15.41 -1.99
C PRO A 89 -11.55 -14.91 -2.45
N LEU A 90 -11.51 -13.71 -3.01
CA LEU A 90 -10.29 -13.09 -3.53
C LEU A 90 -9.75 -12.04 -2.54
N THR A 91 -8.45 -12.14 -2.29
CA THR A 91 -7.65 -11.07 -1.67
C THR A 91 -6.80 -10.40 -2.75
N VAL A 92 -6.84 -9.06 -2.82
CA VAL A 92 -6.14 -8.28 -3.83
C VAL A 92 -5.18 -7.30 -3.17
N ASP A 93 -3.90 -7.28 -3.56
CA ASP A 93 -2.93 -6.28 -3.08
C ASP A 93 -2.50 -5.35 -4.22
N LEU A 94 -2.84 -4.07 -4.08
CA LEU A 94 -2.58 -3.04 -5.08
C LEU A 94 -1.23 -2.37 -4.81
N GLY A 95 -0.29 -2.55 -5.73
CA GLY A 95 1.11 -2.16 -5.52
C GLY A 95 1.85 -3.19 -4.68
N CYS A 96 1.66 -4.49 -4.95
CA CYS A 96 2.11 -5.59 -4.10
C CYS A 96 3.64 -5.75 -3.97
N GLY A 97 4.43 -4.94 -4.68
CA GLY A 97 5.88 -4.99 -4.63
C GLY A 97 6.40 -6.38 -5.02
N PRO A 98 7.33 -6.98 -4.24
CA PRO A 98 7.82 -8.33 -4.50
C PRO A 98 6.82 -9.46 -4.22
N GLY A 99 5.65 -9.17 -3.63
CA GLY A 99 4.56 -10.14 -3.46
C GLY A 99 4.64 -11.03 -2.22
N ARG A 100 5.59 -10.82 -1.30
CA ARG A 100 5.74 -11.67 -0.10
C ARG A 100 4.49 -11.72 0.77
N PHE A 101 3.82 -10.58 0.94
CA PHE A 101 2.56 -10.49 1.68
C PHE A 101 1.52 -11.50 1.19
N LEU A 102 1.31 -11.59 -0.13
CA LEU A 102 0.32 -12.52 -0.70
C LEU A 102 0.80 -13.99 -0.63
N LEU A 103 2.09 -14.24 -0.86
CA LEU A 103 2.66 -15.60 -0.74
C LEU A 103 2.53 -16.15 0.69
N ALA A 104 2.84 -15.32 1.70
CA ALA A 104 2.66 -15.66 3.11
C ALA A 104 1.19 -15.83 3.47
N SER A 105 0.34 -14.91 3.01
CA SER A 105 -1.11 -14.96 3.27
C SER A 105 -1.72 -16.25 2.72
N ALA A 106 -1.31 -16.72 1.55
CA ALA A 106 -1.80 -17.97 0.97
C ALA A 106 -1.44 -19.22 1.78
N LYS A 107 -0.23 -19.25 2.37
CA LYS A 107 0.18 -20.33 3.28
C LYS A 107 -0.62 -20.28 4.60
N ARG A 108 -0.93 -19.09 5.10
CA ARG A 108 -1.63 -18.91 6.40
C ARG A 108 -3.14 -19.04 6.30
N PHE A 109 -3.74 -18.65 5.18
CA PHE A 109 -5.18 -18.65 4.96
C PHE A 109 -5.51 -19.33 3.62
N PRO A 110 -5.47 -20.68 3.57
CA PRO A 110 -5.53 -21.42 2.31
C PRO A 110 -6.90 -21.39 1.60
N ALA A 111 -7.94 -20.85 2.25
CA ALA A 111 -9.31 -20.80 1.73
C ALA A 111 -9.60 -19.61 0.80
N ASN A 112 -8.56 -18.89 0.36
CA ASN A 112 -8.68 -17.72 -0.51
C ASN A 112 -7.79 -17.85 -1.74
N ASN A 113 -8.20 -17.18 -2.82
CA ASN A 113 -7.32 -16.84 -3.93
C ASN A 113 -6.66 -15.48 -3.67
N TYR A 114 -5.50 -15.26 -4.29
CA TYR A 114 -4.68 -14.05 -4.09
C TYR A 114 -4.23 -13.47 -5.42
N LEU A 115 -4.44 -12.17 -5.59
CA LEU A 115 -4.08 -11.43 -6.78
C LEU A 115 -3.24 -10.19 -6.43
N GLY A 116 -2.01 -10.14 -6.91
CA GLY A 116 -1.14 -8.97 -6.76
C GLY A 116 -1.09 -8.14 -8.05
N LEU A 117 -1.26 -6.83 -7.95
CA LEU A 117 -1.08 -5.90 -9.06
C LEU A 117 0.13 -5.01 -8.79
N GLU A 118 1.05 -4.90 -9.75
CA GLU A 118 2.20 -4.01 -9.61
C GLU A 118 2.70 -3.52 -10.99
N ILE A 119 3.16 -2.27 -11.04
CA ILE A 119 3.57 -1.56 -12.27
C ILE A 119 5.05 -1.77 -12.62
N ARG A 120 5.76 -2.62 -11.86
CA ARG A 120 7.16 -2.95 -12.05
C ARG A 120 7.28 -4.41 -12.46
N GLN A 121 7.21 -4.66 -13.77
CA GLN A 121 7.23 -6.00 -14.36
C GLN A 121 8.30 -6.96 -13.78
N PRO A 122 9.57 -6.56 -13.55
CA PRO A 122 10.55 -7.51 -13.02
C PRO A 122 10.23 -8.04 -11.62
N LEU A 123 9.39 -7.35 -10.84
CA LEU A 123 8.89 -7.84 -9.55
C LEU A 123 7.81 -8.90 -9.75
N ILE A 124 6.91 -8.68 -10.71
CA ILE A 124 5.84 -9.62 -11.08
C ILE A 124 6.41 -10.93 -11.59
N ASP A 125 7.38 -10.86 -12.51
CA ASP A 125 8.03 -12.05 -13.08
C ASP A 125 8.62 -12.90 -11.94
N ARG A 126 9.33 -12.25 -11.00
CA ARG A 126 9.92 -12.92 -9.83
C ARG A 126 8.87 -13.47 -8.86
N ALA A 127 7.80 -12.71 -8.60
CA ALA A 127 6.75 -13.13 -7.68
C ALA A 127 6.00 -14.37 -8.21
N ASN A 128 5.76 -14.43 -9.53
CA ASN A 128 5.20 -15.61 -10.18
C ASN A 128 6.18 -16.80 -10.18
N ASP A 129 7.49 -16.57 -10.33
CA ASP A 129 8.51 -17.61 -10.17
C ASP A 129 8.50 -18.18 -8.73
N TRP A 130 8.41 -17.33 -7.72
CA TRP A 130 8.28 -17.74 -6.32
C TRP A 130 6.98 -18.51 -6.06
N SER A 131 5.84 -18.02 -6.56
CA SER A 131 4.55 -18.71 -6.45
C SER A 131 4.64 -20.15 -6.97
N ARG A 132 5.24 -20.35 -8.15
CA ARG A 132 5.46 -21.69 -8.73
C ARG A 132 6.40 -22.54 -7.88
N ALA A 133 7.55 -21.99 -7.46
CA ALA A 133 8.53 -22.72 -6.66
C ALA A 133 8.02 -23.12 -5.27
N MET A 134 7.02 -22.40 -4.74
CA MET A 134 6.36 -22.68 -3.47
C MET A 134 5.10 -23.54 -3.58
N GLU A 135 4.77 -24.02 -4.78
CA GLU A 135 3.55 -24.78 -5.10
C GLU A 135 2.27 -24.01 -4.75
N LEU A 136 2.31 -22.68 -4.94
CA LEU A 136 1.18 -21.76 -4.76
C LEU A 136 0.55 -21.31 -6.09
N ALA A 137 1.12 -21.74 -7.23
CA ALA A 137 0.47 -21.56 -8.52
C ALA A 137 -0.89 -22.27 -8.52
N GLY A 138 -1.93 -21.60 -9.04
CA GLY A 138 -3.31 -22.03 -8.86
C GLY A 138 -4.02 -21.43 -7.65
N GLN A 139 -3.33 -20.69 -6.79
CA GLN A 139 -3.92 -19.96 -5.66
C GLN A 139 -3.43 -18.50 -5.57
N VAL A 140 -2.17 -18.24 -5.93
CA VAL A 140 -1.56 -16.91 -5.92
C VAL A 140 -1.06 -16.54 -7.31
N HIS A 141 -1.52 -15.39 -7.82
CA HIS A 141 -1.12 -14.87 -9.12
C HIS A 141 -0.77 -13.39 -9.08
N PHE A 142 0.19 -12.97 -9.90
CA PHE A 142 0.66 -11.59 -9.98
C PHE A 142 0.55 -11.07 -11.41
N ILE A 143 -0.04 -9.88 -11.57
CA ILE A 143 -0.25 -9.23 -12.87
C ILE A 143 0.53 -7.92 -12.93
N TYR A 144 1.28 -7.75 -14.02
CA TYR A 144 1.90 -6.47 -14.38
C TYR A 144 0.83 -5.52 -14.89
N ALA A 145 0.43 -4.58 -14.05
CA ALA A 145 -0.73 -3.74 -14.31
C ALA A 145 -0.69 -2.43 -13.53
N ASN A 146 -1.20 -1.37 -14.16
CA ASN A 146 -1.63 -0.17 -13.44
C ASN A 146 -2.99 -0.43 -12.79
N ALA A 147 -3.02 -0.51 -11.46
CA ALA A 147 -4.24 -0.76 -10.69
C ALA A 147 -5.38 0.23 -11.02
N ASN A 148 -5.06 1.52 -11.22
CA ASN A 148 -6.06 2.55 -11.54
C ASN A 148 -6.73 2.36 -12.91
N VAL A 149 -6.14 1.54 -13.78
CA VAL A 149 -6.66 1.25 -15.12
C VAL A 149 -7.30 -0.13 -15.16
N GLN A 150 -6.63 -1.14 -14.60
CA GLN A 150 -7.02 -2.54 -14.80
C GLN A 150 -8.00 -3.09 -13.77
N LEU A 151 -8.05 -2.53 -12.55
CA LEU A 151 -8.74 -3.18 -11.44
C LEU A 151 -10.21 -3.45 -11.73
N SER A 152 -10.92 -2.48 -12.31
CA SER A 152 -12.36 -2.64 -12.60
C SER A 152 -12.63 -3.79 -13.58
N ASN A 153 -11.82 -3.92 -14.64
CA ASN A 153 -11.96 -4.99 -15.63
C ASN A 153 -11.66 -6.37 -15.02
N LEU A 154 -10.58 -6.45 -14.23
CA LEU A 154 -10.18 -7.68 -13.55
C LEU A 154 -11.22 -8.15 -12.54
N LEU A 155 -11.69 -7.26 -11.65
CA LEU A 155 -12.63 -7.66 -10.60
C LEU A 155 -14.04 -7.93 -11.14
N ARG A 156 -14.47 -7.27 -12.22
CA ARG A 156 -15.76 -7.55 -12.85
C ARG A 156 -15.84 -8.96 -13.45
N SER A 157 -14.73 -9.48 -13.96
CA SER A 157 -14.69 -10.81 -14.58
C SER A 157 -14.41 -11.94 -13.58
N TYR A 158 -13.95 -11.62 -12.37
CA TYR A 158 -13.66 -12.63 -11.35
C TYR A 158 -14.97 -13.28 -10.83
N PRO A 159 -15.07 -14.63 -10.81
CA PRO A 159 -16.34 -15.30 -10.54
C PRO A 159 -16.67 -15.47 -9.05
N GLY A 160 -15.69 -15.34 -8.15
CA GLY A 160 -15.88 -15.40 -6.70
C GLY A 160 -16.10 -14.02 -6.04
N PRO A 161 -16.36 -13.96 -4.74
CA PRO A 161 -16.48 -12.69 -4.02
C PRO A 161 -15.10 -12.05 -3.77
N VAL A 162 -15.01 -10.72 -3.78
CA VAL A 162 -13.79 -10.00 -3.35
C VAL A 162 -13.89 -9.69 -1.86
N ASP A 163 -13.03 -10.30 -1.04
CA ASP A 163 -13.10 -10.24 0.43
C ASP A 163 -12.18 -9.20 1.05
N LEU A 164 -11.00 -8.99 0.47
CA LEU A 164 -9.99 -8.07 0.99
C LEU A 164 -9.28 -7.37 -0.16
N ILE A 165 -9.23 -6.04 -0.10
CA ILE A 165 -8.34 -5.24 -0.94
C ILE A 165 -7.36 -4.51 -0.02
N THR A 166 -6.08 -4.58 -0.34
CA THR A 166 -5.01 -3.92 0.40
C THR A 166 -4.29 -2.87 -0.45
N ILE A 167 -3.93 -1.74 0.17
CA ILE A 167 -3.06 -0.71 -0.40
C ILE A 167 -2.00 -0.37 0.63
N GLN A 168 -0.78 -0.87 0.43
CA GLN A 168 0.23 -0.90 1.48
C GLN A 168 1.49 -0.15 1.03
N PHE A 169 1.84 0.91 1.77
CA PHE A 169 3.00 1.77 1.54
C PHE A 169 3.12 2.28 0.09
N PRO A 170 2.05 2.86 -0.50
CA PRO A 170 2.12 3.36 -1.87
C PRO A 170 3.09 4.55 -1.97
N ASP A 171 3.60 4.77 -3.19
CA ASP A 171 4.53 5.86 -3.46
C ASP A 171 3.95 7.22 -3.01
N PRO A 172 4.67 7.99 -2.17
CA PRO A 172 4.11 9.19 -1.52
C PRO A 172 3.88 10.36 -2.49
N HIS A 173 4.66 10.39 -3.57
CA HIS A 173 4.66 11.46 -4.58
C HIS A 173 4.64 12.88 -3.98
N TYR A 174 5.59 13.18 -3.09
CA TYR A 174 5.67 14.44 -2.29
C TYR A 174 5.54 15.76 -3.06
N LYS A 175 5.92 15.80 -4.34
CA LYS A 175 5.81 17.01 -5.15
C LYS A 175 4.34 17.25 -5.48
N THR A 176 3.81 18.45 -5.21
CA THR A 176 2.40 18.80 -5.49
C THR A 176 1.94 18.40 -6.89
N LYS A 177 2.76 18.67 -7.91
CA LYS A 177 2.48 18.29 -9.31
C LYS A 177 2.35 16.78 -9.58
N HIS A 178 2.81 15.95 -8.64
CA HIS A 178 2.73 14.49 -8.69
C HIS A 178 1.65 13.91 -7.77
N LYS A 179 0.89 14.72 -7.01
CA LYS A 179 -0.20 14.20 -6.17
C LYS A 179 -1.23 13.40 -6.96
N LYS A 180 -1.49 13.80 -8.22
CA LYS A 180 -2.33 13.06 -9.18
C LYS A 180 -1.83 11.64 -9.53
N ARG A 181 -0.59 11.28 -9.16
CA ARG A 181 -0.04 9.93 -9.36
C ARG A 181 -0.30 9.00 -8.16
N ARG A 182 -0.82 9.52 -7.05
CA ARG A 182 -1.20 8.69 -5.90
C ARG A 182 -2.22 7.66 -6.36
N ILE A 183 -2.12 6.45 -5.81
CA ILE A 183 -2.96 5.33 -6.23
C ILE A 183 -4.43 5.57 -5.84
N VAL A 184 -4.70 5.98 -4.60
CA VAL A 184 -6.05 6.24 -4.11
C VAL A 184 -6.58 7.53 -4.72
N GLN A 185 -7.47 7.37 -5.70
CA GLN A 185 -8.16 8.43 -6.43
C GLN A 185 -9.66 8.05 -6.54
N PRO A 186 -10.56 8.98 -6.84
CA PRO A 186 -12.01 8.74 -6.79
C PRO A 186 -12.46 7.50 -7.59
N ALA A 187 -11.93 7.32 -8.81
CA ALA A 187 -12.28 6.20 -9.67
C ALA A 187 -11.86 4.84 -9.09
N LEU A 188 -10.71 4.79 -8.40
CA LEU A 188 -10.25 3.58 -7.71
C LEU A 188 -11.13 3.29 -6.50
N VAL A 189 -11.46 4.32 -5.70
CA VAL A 189 -12.35 4.19 -4.54
C VAL A 189 -13.70 3.64 -4.96
N GLN A 190 -14.27 4.16 -6.06
CA GLN A 190 -15.52 3.68 -6.63
C GLN A 190 -15.42 2.20 -7.06
N THR A 191 -14.33 1.83 -7.74
CA THR A 191 -14.07 0.44 -8.14
C THR A 191 -13.99 -0.50 -6.93
N ILE A 192 -13.28 -0.10 -5.87
CA ILE A 192 -13.14 -0.89 -4.64
C ILE A 192 -14.49 -1.07 -3.95
N LYS A 193 -15.28 0.02 -3.85
CA LYS A 193 -16.62 0.03 -3.26
C LYS A 193 -17.56 -0.96 -3.95
N ASP A 194 -17.53 -0.98 -5.28
CA ASP A 194 -18.43 -1.80 -6.10
C ASP A 194 -17.99 -3.27 -6.14
N ALA A 195 -16.69 -3.54 -6.02
CA ALA A 195 -16.15 -4.89 -6.11
C ALA A 195 -16.16 -5.65 -4.77
N LEU A 196 -15.91 -4.96 -3.65
CA LEU A 196 -15.93 -5.61 -2.33
C LEU A 196 -17.32 -6.13 -2.00
N ARG A 197 -17.40 -7.40 -1.60
CA ARG A 197 -18.64 -7.96 -1.05
C ARG A 197 -19.02 -7.22 0.24
N PRO A 198 -20.30 -7.23 0.63
CA PRO A 198 -20.67 -6.86 1.99
C PRO A 198 -19.88 -7.68 3.04
N GLY A 199 -19.43 -7.00 4.10
CA GLY A 199 -18.48 -7.53 5.09
C GLY A 199 -17.02 -7.59 4.62
N GLY A 200 -16.75 -7.35 3.33
CA GLY A 200 -15.41 -7.28 2.76
C GLY A 200 -14.62 -6.09 3.30
N ARG A 201 -13.30 -6.13 3.14
CA ARG A 201 -12.38 -5.22 3.85
C ARG A 201 -11.50 -4.43 2.89
N LEU A 202 -11.33 -3.15 3.17
CA LEU A 202 -10.28 -2.32 2.60
C LEU A 202 -9.25 -2.00 3.69
N PHE A 203 -8.04 -2.51 3.55
CA PHE A 203 -6.94 -2.23 4.47
C PHE A 203 -5.88 -1.35 3.80
N MET A 204 -5.57 -0.22 4.43
CA MET A 204 -4.59 0.73 3.93
C MET A 204 -3.57 1.04 5.01
N GLN A 205 -2.29 1.09 4.63
CA GLN A 205 -1.23 1.49 5.55
C GLN A 205 -0.09 2.24 4.89
N SER A 206 0.58 3.10 5.65
CA SER A 206 1.74 3.88 5.21
C SER A 206 2.59 4.32 6.40
N ASP A 207 3.90 4.43 6.21
CA ASP A 207 4.83 5.06 7.16
C ASP A 207 4.93 6.58 6.97
N VAL A 208 4.23 7.13 5.98
CA VAL A 208 4.12 8.56 5.69
C VAL A 208 2.70 9.02 6.01
N LEU A 209 2.57 9.83 7.07
CA LEU A 209 1.28 10.37 7.53
C LEU A 209 0.49 11.04 6.40
N GLU A 210 1.08 11.98 5.66
CA GLU A 210 0.36 12.74 4.62
C GLU A 210 -0.25 11.80 3.55
N VAL A 211 0.38 10.65 3.32
CA VAL A 211 -0.14 9.63 2.41
C VAL A 211 -1.28 8.86 3.06
N ALA A 212 -1.11 8.44 4.31
CA ALA A 212 -2.17 7.74 5.06
C ALA A 212 -3.43 8.60 5.19
N GLU A 213 -3.28 9.88 5.52
CA GLU A 213 -4.38 10.85 5.60
C GLU A 213 -5.04 11.02 4.26
N ALA A 214 -4.25 11.23 3.19
CA ALA A 214 -4.82 11.38 1.85
C ALA A 214 -5.60 10.13 1.41
N MET A 215 -5.11 8.92 1.68
CA MET A 215 -5.84 7.70 1.36
C MET A 215 -7.16 7.59 2.13
N ARG A 216 -7.13 7.79 3.45
CA ARG A 216 -8.33 7.75 4.30
C ARG A 216 -9.36 8.80 3.86
N ASP A 217 -8.91 10.04 3.72
CA ASP A 217 -9.78 11.19 3.47
C ASP A 217 -10.41 11.13 2.07
N GLU A 218 -9.72 10.55 1.08
CA GLU A 218 -10.27 10.29 -0.25
C GLU A 218 -11.37 9.23 -0.19
N VAL A 219 -11.16 8.13 0.53
CA VAL A 219 -12.20 7.09 0.68
C VAL A 219 -13.40 7.63 1.46
N GLU A 220 -13.16 8.41 2.51
CA GLU A 220 -14.22 9.05 3.29
C GLU A 220 -15.06 9.99 2.43
N ALA A 221 -14.41 10.88 1.67
CA ALA A 221 -15.10 11.85 0.82
C ALA A 221 -16.00 11.20 -0.25
N PHE A 222 -15.55 10.10 -0.84
CA PHE A 222 -16.25 9.46 -1.98
C PHE A 222 -17.13 8.28 -1.61
N ALA A 223 -16.90 7.62 -0.47
CA ALA A 223 -17.53 6.36 -0.14
C ALA A 223 -17.83 6.15 1.36
N ALA A 224 -17.85 7.20 2.19
CA ALA A 224 -18.15 7.06 3.63
C ALA A 224 -19.45 6.29 3.93
N ALA A 225 -20.50 6.52 3.14
CA ALA A 225 -21.78 5.83 3.31
C ALA A 225 -21.70 4.31 3.10
N ALA A 226 -20.69 3.83 2.36
CA ALA A 226 -20.52 2.42 1.99
C ALA A 226 -19.63 1.62 2.96
N PHE A 227 -18.91 2.30 3.86
CA PHE A 227 -17.95 1.66 4.76
C PHE A 227 -18.19 2.03 6.22
N ASP A 228 -17.88 1.10 7.11
CA ASP A 228 -17.62 1.35 8.53
C ASP A 228 -16.11 1.40 8.75
N THR A 229 -15.66 2.29 9.64
CA THR A 229 -14.26 2.37 10.04
C THR A 229 -14.03 1.65 11.36
N VAL A 230 -12.88 0.99 11.51
CA VAL A 230 -12.46 0.37 12.77
C VAL A 230 -11.66 1.38 13.60
N GLN A 231 -11.98 1.49 14.89
CA GLN A 231 -11.33 2.43 15.81
C GLN A 231 -9.88 2.02 16.12
N GLY A 232 -8.94 2.97 16.11
CA GLY A 232 -7.52 2.74 16.29
C GLY A 232 -6.86 3.71 17.29
N HIS A 233 -6.20 3.15 18.30
CA HIS A 233 -5.73 3.84 19.50
C HIS A 233 -4.43 4.65 19.34
N LEU A 234 -3.92 4.87 18.12
CA LEU A 234 -2.82 5.81 17.92
C LEU A 234 -3.37 7.23 17.69
N PRO A 235 -3.00 8.22 18.51
CA PRO A 235 -3.38 9.60 18.25
C PRO A 235 -2.85 9.99 16.88
N GLY A 236 -3.75 10.46 16.01
CA GLY A 236 -3.32 11.21 14.84
C GLY A 236 -2.49 12.41 15.29
N PRO A 237 -1.51 12.87 14.50
CA PRO A 237 -0.67 14.03 14.84
C PRO A 237 -1.41 15.38 14.83
N SER A 238 -2.71 15.39 15.11
CA SER A 238 -3.57 16.56 15.21
C SER A 238 -4.03 16.88 16.64
N GLN A 239 -3.43 16.27 17.67
CA GLN A 239 -3.62 16.75 19.05
C GLN A 239 -2.71 17.93 19.44
N GLU A 240 -1.78 18.35 18.59
CA GLU A 240 -1.26 19.71 18.64
C GLU A 240 -2.16 20.60 17.77
N MET A 241 -2.96 21.45 18.44
CA MET A 241 -3.81 22.46 17.81
C MET A 241 -2.96 23.37 16.91
N ASP A 242 -2.94 23.09 15.61
CA ASP A 242 -2.43 24.01 14.61
C ASP A 242 -3.48 25.13 14.42
N SER A 243 -3.32 26.22 15.18
CA SER A 243 -4.25 27.36 15.26
C SER A 243 -4.40 28.15 13.96
N ASN A 244 -3.80 27.70 12.86
CA ASN A 244 -3.81 28.36 11.55
C ASN A 244 -4.41 27.53 10.41
N ARG A 245 -5.00 26.36 10.69
CA ARG A 245 -5.79 25.65 9.67
C ARG A 245 -7.15 26.35 9.57
N SER A 246 -7.21 27.34 8.69
CA SER A 246 -8.44 27.94 8.15
C SER A 246 -9.53 26.88 8.08
N MET A 247 -10.62 27.13 8.80
CA MET A 247 -11.84 26.35 8.76
C MET A 247 -12.36 26.29 7.33
N ALA A 248 -11.96 25.25 6.61
CA ALA A 248 -12.60 24.89 5.37
C ALA A 248 -14.02 24.42 5.73
N ALA A 249 -15.00 25.13 5.18
CA ALA A 249 -16.43 24.96 5.36
C ALA A 249 -16.96 23.72 4.63
N ASP A 250 -16.49 22.52 4.96
CA ASP A 250 -17.00 21.28 4.40
C ASP A 250 -17.07 20.19 5.47
N GLY A 251 -18.17 19.44 5.51
CA GLY A 251 -18.58 18.55 6.61
C GLY A 251 -17.47 17.70 7.23
N GLN A 252 -17.44 17.66 8.56
CA GLN A 252 -16.41 17.01 9.38
C GLN A 252 -16.00 15.62 8.88
N ARG A 253 -14.70 15.45 8.61
CA ARG A 253 -14.04 14.15 8.40
C ARG A 253 -14.07 13.34 9.70
N ALA A 254 -15.13 12.57 9.90
CA ALA A 254 -15.39 11.76 11.08
C ALA A 254 -14.34 10.67 11.32
N TRP A 255 -13.77 10.07 10.26
CA TRP A 255 -12.79 8.99 10.40
C TRP A 255 -11.45 9.45 10.95
N SER A 256 -11.14 10.75 10.85
CA SER A 256 -9.94 11.31 11.49
C SER A 256 -9.97 11.19 13.02
N ALA A 257 -11.16 11.24 13.63
CA ALA A 257 -11.35 11.09 15.08
C ALA A 257 -11.19 9.63 15.57
N CYS A 258 -11.25 8.66 14.65
CA CYS A 258 -11.11 7.25 14.98
C CYS A 258 -9.65 6.83 15.25
N GLY A 259 -8.68 7.70 14.95
CA GLY A 259 -7.24 7.43 15.10
C GLY A 259 -6.71 6.39 14.12
N TRP A 260 -5.49 5.90 14.37
CA TRP A 260 -4.83 4.87 13.55
C TRP A 260 -4.70 3.55 14.30
N LEU A 261 -4.83 2.42 13.60
CA LEU A 261 -4.68 1.11 14.23
C LEU A 261 -3.21 0.88 14.66
N ALA A 262 -3.02 0.50 15.92
CA ALA A 262 -1.71 0.20 16.48
C ALA A 262 -1.12 -1.09 15.89
N ASP A 263 -1.95 -2.12 15.77
CA ASP A 263 -1.57 -3.44 15.29
C ASP A 263 -2.00 -3.67 13.84
N ASN A 264 -1.33 -4.60 13.16
CA ASN A 264 -1.73 -5.05 11.83
C ASN A 264 -2.92 -6.02 11.95
N PRO A 265 -4.13 -5.64 11.48
CA PRO A 265 -5.33 -6.47 11.63
C PRO A 265 -5.37 -7.69 10.69
N ILE A 266 -4.48 -7.75 9.67
CA ILE A 266 -4.37 -8.87 8.75
C ILE A 266 -3.50 -9.99 9.35
N GLY A 267 -2.59 -9.64 10.25
CA GLY A 267 -1.68 -10.58 10.90
C GLY A 267 -0.52 -11.06 10.02
N VAL A 268 -0.40 -10.55 8.79
CA VAL A 268 0.72 -10.79 7.87
C VAL A 268 1.30 -9.43 7.46
N PRO A 269 2.56 -9.13 7.82
CA PRO A 269 3.17 -7.86 7.45
C PRO A 269 3.67 -7.85 6.00
N THR A 270 3.99 -6.67 5.49
CA THR A 270 4.75 -6.48 4.23
C THR A 270 6.24 -6.28 4.50
N GLU A 271 7.09 -6.38 3.48
CA GLU A 271 8.52 -6.03 3.57
C GLU A 271 8.75 -4.63 4.14
N ARG A 272 7.91 -3.69 3.72
CA ARG A 272 8.02 -2.31 4.16
C ARG A 272 7.59 -2.14 5.61
N GLU A 273 6.53 -2.82 6.04
CA GLU A 273 6.08 -2.79 7.42
C GLU A 273 7.15 -3.30 8.38
N VAL A 274 7.75 -4.46 8.08
CA VAL A 274 8.84 -5.02 8.88
C VAL A 274 10.00 -4.04 9.01
N VAL A 275 10.42 -3.43 7.89
CA VAL A 275 11.48 -2.42 7.89
C VAL A 275 11.09 -1.19 8.70
N SER A 276 9.88 -0.67 8.54
CA SER A 276 9.42 0.51 9.26
C SER A 276 9.39 0.26 10.77
N LEU A 277 8.89 -0.90 11.21
CA LEU A 277 8.86 -1.26 12.64
C LEU A 277 10.26 -1.47 13.22
N GLU A 278 11.15 -2.17 12.50
CA GLU A 278 12.55 -2.36 12.92
C GLU A 278 13.29 -1.02 13.06
N LEU A 279 13.00 -0.08 12.16
CA LEU A 279 13.53 1.29 12.21
C LEU A 279 12.80 2.19 13.21
N LYS A 280 11.82 1.68 13.97
CA LYS A 280 10.98 2.42 14.92
C LYS A 280 10.29 3.63 14.29
N LEU A 281 9.90 3.50 13.02
CA LEU A 281 9.10 4.48 12.30
C LEU A 281 7.61 4.24 12.60
N PRO A 282 6.79 5.30 12.62
CA PRO A 282 5.35 5.14 12.75
C PRO A 282 4.78 4.41 11.53
N VAL A 283 3.74 3.61 11.75
CA VAL A 283 2.94 2.99 10.69
C VAL A 283 1.48 3.34 10.95
N TYR A 284 0.90 4.09 10.02
CA TYR A 284 -0.48 4.58 10.09
C TYR A 284 -1.37 3.60 9.33
N ARG A 285 -2.33 2.99 10.03
CA ARG A 285 -3.16 1.91 9.51
C ARG A 285 -4.64 2.25 9.61
N VAL A 286 -5.39 1.91 8.56
CA VAL A 286 -6.85 2.06 8.49
C VAL A 286 -7.44 0.76 7.96
N LEU A 287 -8.48 0.27 8.64
CA LEU A 287 -9.30 -0.83 8.17
C LEU A 287 -10.73 -0.34 8.02
N LEU A 288 -11.29 -0.52 6.83
CA LEU A 288 -12.66 -0.18 6.48
C LEU A 288 -13.41 -1.47 6.14
N ILE A 289 -14.64 -1.60 6.64
CA ILE A 289 -15.52 -2.75 6.42
C ILE A 289 -16.67 -2.33 5.51
N ARG A 290 -16.90 -3.06 4.42
CA ARG A 290 -17.98 -2.80 3.47
C ARG A 290 -19.32 -3.12 4.13
N LYS A 291 -20.24 -2.16 4.15
CA LYS A 291 -21.60 -2.32 4.70
C LYS A 291 -22.46 -3.26 3.87
N ASP A 292 -23.39 -3.94 4.55
CA ASP A 292 -24.57 -4.53 3.92
C ASP A 292 -25.46 -3.38 3.41
N HIS A 293 -25.81 -3.39 2.13
CA HIS A 293 -26.79 -2.48 1.54
C HIS A 293 -27.91 -3.29 0.89
#